data_AF-A0A3R9E4T8-F1
#
_entry.id   AF-A0A3R9E4T8-F1
#
_cell.length_a   1.000
_cell.length_b   1.000
_cell.length_c   1.000
_cell.angle_alpha   90.00
_cell.angle_beta   90.00
_cell.angle_gamma   90.00
#
_symmetry.space_group_name_H-M   'P 1'
#
loop_
_entity.id
_entity.type
_entity.pdbx_description
1 polymer ?
#
loop_
_entity_poly.entity_id
_entity_poly.type
_entity_poly.pdbx_seq_one_letter_code
_entity_poly.pdbx_strand_id
1 'polypeptide(L)' 'MADKKPINDAMEHMNQIEGFPADVDMKKLPKPLRYFGYVMFSFFSLTILFMIIMKLLS' A
#
# COMPACT_ATOMS: atom_id res chain seq x y z
N MET A 1 1.84 6.86 -11.63
CA MET A 1 3.09 7.44 -12.20
C MET A 1 3.38 6.91 -13.63
N ALA A 2 2.45 7.05 -14.59
CA ALA A 2 2.65 6.46 -15.93
C ALA A 2 3.69 7.20 -16.81
N ASP A 3 4.10 8.42 -16.43
CA ASP A 3 4.92 9.30 -17.27
C ASP A 3 6.29 9.65 -16.69
N LYS A 4 6.88 8.79 -15.84
CA LYS A 4 8.24 9.02 -15.33
C LYS A 4 9.22 8.07 -16.00
N LYS A 5 10.09 8.62 -16.85
CA LYS A 5 11.16 7.86 -17.52
C LYS A 5 12.02 7.14 -16.47
N PRO A 6 12.42 5.88 -16.71
CA PRO A 6 13.31 5.15 -15.80
C PRO A 6 14.61 5.91 -15.65
N ILE A 7 15.15 5.91 -14.43
CA ILE A 7 16.41 6.58 -14.12
C ILE A 7 17.60 5.75 -14.64
N ASN A 8 17.43 4.43 -14.78
CA ASN A 8 18.44 3.50 -15.29
C ASN A 8 17.81 2.22 -15.88
N ASP A 9 18.65 1.39 -16.51
CA ASP A 9 18.24 0.12 -17.14
C ASP A 9 17.72 -0.92 -16.14
N ALA A 10 18.23 -0.92 -14.91
CA ALA A 10 17.75 -1.82 -13.86
C ALA A 10 16.30 -1.51 -13.48
N MET A 11 15.95 -0.23 -13.36
CA MET A 11 14.56 0.22 -13.14
C MET A 11 13.68 -0.11 -14.34
N GLU A 12 14.19 -0.01 -15.57
CA GLU A 12 13.41 -0.38 -16.76
C GLU A 12 13.15 -1.89 -16.82
N HIS A 13 14.16 -2.72 -16.54
CA HIS A 13 14.00 -4.17 -16.44
C HIS A 13 13.01 -4.55 -15.34
N MET A 14 13.09 -3.94 -14.16
CA MET A 14 12.12 -4.16 -13.09
C MET A 14 10.71 -3.73 -13.50
N ASN A 15 10.56 -2.61 -14.20
CA ASN A 15 9.26 -2.10 -14.60
C ASN A 15 8.60 -2.96 -15.69
N GLN A 16 9.40 -3.47 -16.64
CA GLN A 16 8.90 -4.26 -17.77
C GLN A 16 8.81 -5.77 -17.51
N ILE A 17 9.72 -6.34 -16.72
CA ILE A 17 9.87 -7.80 -16.57
C ILE A 17 9.45 -8.29 -15.19
N GLU A 18 9.96 -7.68 -14.13
CA GLU A 18 9.75 -8.18 -12.76
C GLU A 18 8.48 -7.61 -12.09
N GLY A 19 7.97 -6.48 -12.62
CA GLY A 19 6.92 -5.70 -12.00
C GLY A 19 7.45 -4.86 -10.84
N PHE A 20 7.70 -3.57 -11.09
CA PHE A 20 8.03 -2.62 -10.03
C PHE A 20 6.78 -2.31 -9.19
N PRO A 21 6.87 -2.17 -7.85
CA PRO A 21 5.74 -1.75 -7.02
C PRO A 21 5.29 -0.33 -7.40
N ALA A 22 4.25 -0.25 -8.23
CA ALA A 22 3.62 0.99 -8.67
C ALA A 22 2.49 1.42 -7.71
N ASP A 23 1.99 2.65 -7.89
CA ASP A 23 0.78 3.13 -7.21
C ASP A 23 -0.33 2.07 -7.29
N VAL A 24 -0.69 1.50 -6.14
CA VAL A 24 -1.68 0.44 -6.07
C VAL A 24 -3.07 1.06 -6.14
N ASP A 25 -3.74 0.90 -7.28
CA ASP A 25 -5.16 1.17 -7.37
C ASP A 25 -5.95 0.07 -6.64
N MET A 26 -6.39 0.38 -5.42
CA MET A 26 -7.17 -0.53 -4.59
C MET A 26 -8.41 -1.07 -5.31
N LYS A 27 -9.00 -0.31 -6.25
CA LYS A 27 -10.16 -0.73 -7.03
C LYS A 27 -9.84 -1.71 -8.16
N LYS A 28 -8.56 -1.96 -8.45
CA LYS A 28 -8.10 -2.95 -9.43
C LYS A 28 -7.57 -4.24 -8.80
N LEU A 29 -7.39 -4.28 -7.48
CA LEU A 29 -6.93 -5.48 -6.78
C LEU A 29 -7.95 -6.63 -6.86
N PRO A 30 -7.50 -7.91 -6.93
CA PRO A 30 -8.37 -9.06 -6.76
C PRO A 30 -9.19 -8.97 -5.48
N LYS A 31 -10.45 -9.43 -5.53
CA LYS A 31 -11.39 -9.30 -4.40
C LYS A 31 -10.79 -9.75 -3.06
N PRO A 32 -10.13 -10.92 -2.95
CA PRO A 32 -9.57 -11.37 -1.67
C PRO A 32 -8.53 -10.40 -1.10
N LEU A 33 -7.61 -9.94 -1.95
CA LEU A 33 -6.53 -9.03 -1.54
C LEU A 33 -7.06 -7.64 -1.17
N ARG A 34 -8.11 -7.18 -1.86
CA ARG A 34 -8.78 -5.92 -1.54
C ARG A 34 -9.45 -5.98 -0.15
N TYR A 35 -10.20 -7.04 0.14
CA TYR A 35 -10.82 -7.22 1.45
C TYR A 35 -9.77 -7.32 2.55
N PHE A 36 -8.68 -8.07 2.32
CA PHE A 36 -7.57 -8.14 3.25
C PHE A 36 -7.00 -6.74 3.56
N GLY A 37 -6.75 -5.93 2.53
CA GLY A 37 -6.28 -4.55 2.70
C GLY A 37 -7.21 -3.70 3.56
N TYR A 38 -8.53 -3.77 3.35
CA TYR A 38 -9.50 -3.03 4.17
C TYR A 38 -9.53 -3.50 5.63
N VAL A 39 -9.46 -4.83 5.87
CA VAL A 39 -9.44 -5.38 7.24
C VAL A 39 -8.18 -4.95 7.98
N MET A 40 -7.02 -5.06 7.33
CA MET A 40 -5.74 -4.64 7.92
C MET A 40 -5.71 -3.15 8.21
N PHE A 41 -6.12 -2.31 7.24
CA PHE A 41 -6.15 -0.86 7.43
C PHE A 41 -7.08 -0.45 8.59
N SER A 42 -8.27 -1.07 8.68
CA SER A 42 -9.21 -0.84 9.77
C SER A 42 -8.63 -1.25 11.12
N PHE A 43 -8.04 -2.45 11.20
CA PHE A 43 -7.42 -2.97 12.42
C PHE A 43 -6.30 -2.05 12.92
N PHE A 44 -5.35 -1.67 12.08
CA PHE A 44 -4.26 -0.79 12.48
C PHE A 44 -4.76 0.61 12.86
N SER A 45 -5.71 1.16 12.10
CA SER A 45 -6.30 2.47 12.42
C SER A 45 -6.97 2.48 13.80
N LEU A 46 -7.76 1.45 14.12
CA LEU A 46 -8.39 1.29 15.43
C LEU A 46 -7.36 1.09 16.54
N THR A 47 -6.35 0.26 16.30
CA THR A 47 -5.29 0.00 17.28
C THR A 47 -4.52 1.27 17.64
N ILE A 48 -4.14 2.06 16.63
CA ILE A 48 -3.46 3.34 16.83
C ILE A 48 -4.37 4.33 17.57
N LEU A 49 -5.66 4.40 17.20
CA LEU A 49 -6.63 5.24 17.89
C LEU A 49 -6.74 4.88 19.38
N PHE A 50 -6.85 3.60 19.72
CA PHE A 50 -6.87 3.15 21.10
C PHE A 50 -5.58 3.47 21.85
N MET A 51 -4.41 3.31 21.22
CA MET A 51 -3.14 3.72 21.84
C MET A 51 -3.11 5.20 22.17
N ILE A 52 -3.60 6.06 21.27
CA ILE A 52 -3.68 7.50 21.51
C ILE A 52 -4.63 7.79 22.67
N ILE A 53 -5.82 7.19 22.68
CA ILE A 53 -6.80 7.36 23.77
C ILE A 53 -6.20 6.92 25.11
N MET A 54 -5.58 5.74 25.18
CA MET A 54 -4.93 5.24 26.38
C MET A 54 -3.82 6.17 26.87
N LYS A 55 -3.01 6.71 25.95
CA LYS A 55 -1.97 7.69 26.28
C LYS A 55 -2.53 9.01 26.80
N LEU A 56 -3.72 9.42 26.38
CA LEU A 56 -4.37 10.65 26.85
C LEU A 56 -5.08 10.47 28.20
N LEU A 57 -5.49 9.24 28.53
CA LEU A 57 -6.19 8.91 29.78
C LEU A 57 -5.23 8.47 30.90
N SER A 58 -3.98 8.13 30.58
CA SER A 58 -2.90 7.82 31.52
C SER A 58 -2.08 9.05 31.87
#